data_AF-A0A9E2M148-F1
#
_entry.id   AF-A0A9E2M148-F1
#
_cell.length_a   1.000
_cell.length_b   1.000
_cell.length_c   1.000
_cell.angle_alpha   90.00
_cell.angle_beta   90.00
_cell.angle_gamma   90.00
#
_symmetry.space_group_name_H-M   'P 1'
#
loop_
_entity.id
_entity.type
_entity.pdbx_description
1 polymer ?
#
loop_
_entity_poly.entity_id
_entity_poly.type
_entity_poly.pdbx_seq_one_letter_code
_entity_poly.pdbx_strand_id
1 'polypeptide(L)'
;NPPTIGVDIVLFDGEDYAKANDLSGYLRGSKYFARTKPANYNPDYGILLDMIGDAELEIPKEGFSVRYAPDIVQLVWETARNLNITQFKNEIGPEVIDDHLPLNEVGIKTINLIDFNYPDATHRYWHTLDDTPDKCSPESLEAVGVLLLNLIYRQY
;
A
#
# COMPACT_ATOMS: atom_id res chain seq x y z
N ASN A 1 6.68 -24.66 -3.49
CA ASN A 1 5.90 -24.65 -4.75
C ASN A 1 5.79 -23.21 -5.21
N PRO A 2 6.10 -22.87 -6.48
CA PRO A 2 5.89 -21.51 -6.98
C PRO A 2 4.39 -21.20 -7.12
N PRO A 3 3.96 -19.93 -6.98
CA PRO A 3 2.58 -19.53 -7.27
C PRO A 3 2.26 -19.71 -8.77
N THR A 4 0.97 -19.77 -9.10
CA THR A 4 0.50 -19.92 -10.49
C THR A 4 0.51 -18.61 -11.29
N ILE A 5 0.84 -17.50 -10.64
CA ILE A 5 0.95 -16.17 -11.22
C ILE A 5 2.40 -15.68 -11.18
N GLY A 6 2.74 -14.76 -12.08
CA GLY A 6 3.96 -13.96 -11.94
C GLY A 6 3.81 -12.94 -10.82
N VAL A 7 4.90 -12.63 -10.13
CA VAL A 7 4.95 -11.60 -9.08
C VAL A 7 6.18 -10.74 -9.34
N ASP A 8 5.97 -9.44 -9.47
CA ASP A 8 7.03 -8.44 -9.52
C ASP A 8 7.06 -7.67 -8.20
N ILE A 9 8.25 -7.48 -7.64
CA ILE A 9 8.48 -6.55 -6.54
C ILE A 9 9.18 -5.33 -7.12
N VAL A 10 8.54 -4.17 -7.02
CA VAL A 10 9.06 -2.90 -7.52
C VAL A 10 9.29 -1.99 -6.31
N LEU A 11 10.54 -1.53 -6.16
CA LEU A 11 10.93 -0.60 -5.10
C LEU A 11 11.12 0.78 -5.75
N PHE A 12 10.19 1.70 -5.51
CA PHE A 12 10.27 3.04 -6.07
C PHE A 12 11.25 3.91 -5.26
N ASP A 13 11.95 4.81 -5.97
CA ASP A 13 12.90 5.75 -5.40
C ASP A 13 12.37 7.20 -5.53
N GLY A 14 12.80 8.08 -4.64
CA GLY A 14 12.43 9.50 -4.66
C GLY A 14 10.93 9.75 -4.48
N GLU A 15 10.24 8.90 -3.73
CA GLU A 15 8.85 9.09 -3.27
C GLU A 15 8.79 10.35 -2.39
N ASP A 16 9.51 10.34 -1.26
CA ASP A 16 9.45 11.36 -0.19
C ASP A 16 10.49 12.49 -0.31
N TYR A 17 11.01 12.77 -1.50
CA TYR A 17 12.19 13.63 -1.67
C TYR A 17 11.88 15.13 -1.55
N ALA A 18 10.62 15.53 -1.74
CA ALA A 18 10.27 16.93 -1.92
C ALA A 18 10.03 17.65 -0.59
N LYS A 19 9.94 18.98 -0.67
CA LYS A 19 9.46 19.78 0.46
C LYS A 19 7.95 19.65 0.54
N ALA A 20 7.39 19.77 1.75
CA ALA A 20 5.95 19.67 2.00
C ALA A 20 5.06 20.55 1.10
N ASN A 21 5.57 21.67 0.58
CA ASN A 21 4.83 22.58 -0.31
C ASN A 21 5.09 22.34 -1.81
N ASP A 22 5.86 21.32 -2.18
CA ASP A 22 6.18 20.94 -3.56
C ASP A 22 5.68 19.53 -3.88
N LEU A 23 4.36 19.40 -4.01
CA LEU A 23 3.70 18.14 -4.40
C LEU A 23 4.20 17.59 -5.75
N SER A 24 4.75 18.45 -6.61
CA SER A 24 5.29 18.03 -7.90
C SER A 24 6.56 17.19 -7.78
N GLY A 25 7.31 17.42 -6.69
CA GLY A 25 8.59 16.78 -6.41
C GLY A 25 8.50 15.38 -5.82
N TYR A 26 7.32 14.94 -5.34
CA TYR A 26 7.07 13.60 -4.78
C TYR A 26 6.88 12.56 -5.88
N LEU A 27 6.91 11.27 -5.51
CA LEU A 27 6.56 10.12 -6.36
C LEU A 27 7.42 10.02 -7.62
N ARG A 28 8.70 10.42 -7.56
CA ARG A 28 9.53 10.55 -8.77
C ARG A 28 9.72 9.21 -9.46
N GLY A 29 10.02 8.17 -8.69
CA GLY A 29 10.25 6.81 -9.16
C GLY A 29 9.03 6.20 -9.80
N SER A 30 7.87 6.22 -9.13
CA SER A 30 6.62 5.66 -9.66
C SER A 30 6.13 6.44 -10.89
N LYS A 31 6.22 7.77 -10.90
CA LYS A 31 5.92 8.59 -12.09
C LYS A 31 6.84 8.24 -13.26
N TYR A 32 8.12 8.02 -13.01
CA TYR A 32 9.06 7.60 -14.04
C TYR A 32 8.73 6.19 -14.54
N PHE A 33 8.50 5.23 -13.64
CA PHE A 33 8.13 3.86 -13.96
C PHE A 33 6.84 3.81 -14.80
N ALA A 34 5.76 4.47 -14.37
CA ALA A 34 4.49 4.51 -15.10
C ALA A 34 4.65 5.02 -16.54
N ARG A 35 5.53 6.00 -16.76
CA ARG A 35 5.81 6.57 -18.10
C ARG A 35 6.72 5.72 -18.96
N THR A 36 7.60 4.90 -18.37
CA THR A 36 8.69 4.21 -19.08
C THR A 36 8.57 2.70 -19.09
N LYS A 37 7.62 2.12 -18.33
CA LYS A 37 7.37 0.69 -18.32
C LYS A 37 7.15 0.16 -19.74
N PRO A 38 7.59 -1.08 -20.04
CA PRO A 38 7.31 -1.71 -21.32
C PRO A 38 5.82 -1.67 -21.65
N ALA A 39 5.47 -1.50 -22.93
CA ALA A 39 4.07 -1.45 -23.35
C ALA A 39 3.30 -2.74 -23.03
N ASN A 40 3.99 -3.89 -22.99
CA ASN A 40 3.44 -5.18 -22.61
C ASN A 40 3.48 -5.46 -21.10
N TYR A 41 3.95 -4.52 -20.29
CA TYR A 41 3.87 -4.63 -18.82
C TYR A 41 2.47 -4.25 -18.37
N ASN A 42 1.65 -5.27 -18.13
CA ASN A 42 0.23 -5.16 -17.80
C ASN A 42 -0.17 -6.20 -16.74
N PRO A 43 0.22 -5.99 -15.46
CA PRO A 43 -0.22 -6.86 -14.37
C PRO A 43 -1.73 -6.71 -14.14
N ASP A 44 -2.35 -7.75 -13.58
CA ASP A 44 -3.79 -7.75 -13.27
C ASP A 44 -4.16 -6.65 -12.26
N TYR A 45 -3.29 -6.45 -11.26
CA TYR A 45 -3.36 -5.37 -10.27
C TYR A 45 -2.02 -5.21 -9.53
N GLY A 46 -1.88 -4.11 -8.78
CA GLY A 46 -0.80 -3.86 -7.84
C GLY A 46 -1.30 -3.62 -6.41
N ILE A 47 -0.41 -3.81 -5.44
CA ILE A 47 -0.62 -3.44 -4.04
C ILE A 47 0.63 -2.69 -3.59
N LEU A 48 0.47 -1.41 -3.28
CA LEU A 48 1.48 -0.58 -2.64
C LEU A 48 1.42 -0.82 -1.12
N LEU A 49 2.59 -0.93 -0.51
CA LEU A 49 2.76 -1.03 0.94
C LEU A 49 3.48 0.23 1.40
N ASP A 50 2.81 1.06 2.20
CA ASP A 50 3.39 2.26 2.79
C ASP A 50 3.10 2.30 4.29
N MET A 51 4.12 2.55 5.10
CA MET A 51 4.01 2.64 6.56
C MET A 51 3.27 1.46 7.25
N ILE A 52 3.43 0.23 6.77
CA ILE A 52 2.73 -0.96 7.29
C ILE A 52 3.36 -1.59 8.54
N GLY A 53 4.31 -0.90 9.18
CA GLY A 53 5.13 -1.46 10.25
C GLY A 53 4.59 -1.25 11.66
N ASP A 54 3.69 -0.28 11.85
CA ASP A 54 3.28 0.22 13.16
C ASP A 54 2.87 -0.86 14.17
N ALA A 55 3.23 -0.70 15.44
CA ALA A 55 2.79 -1.57 16.52
C ALA A 55 1.29 -1.50 16.81
N GLU A 56 0.65 -0.37 16.51
CA GLU A 56 -0.79 -0.17 16.66
C GLU A 56 -1.54 -0.15 15.31
N LEU A 57 -0.96 -0.81 14.29
CA LEU A 57 -1.37 -0.74 12.88
C LEU A 57 -2.88 -0.81 12.61
N GLU A 58 -3.39 0.24 11.97
CA GLU A 58 -4.75 0.33 11.44
C GLU A 58 -4.75 0.73 9.95
N ILE A 59 -5.22 -0.18 9.09
CA ILE A 59 -5.27 0.03 7.63
C ILE A 59 -6.74 0.18 7.19
N PRO A 60 -7.27 1.41 7.07
CA PRO A 60 -8.57 1.65 6.43
C PRO A 60 -8.44 1.60 4.89
N LYS A 61 -9.58 1.56 4.19
CA LYS A 61 -9.58 1.56 2.72
C LYS A 61 -9.24 2.95 2.20
N GLU A 62 -8.02 3.13 1.69
CA GLU A 62 -7.56 4.41 1.16
C GLU A 62 -8.48 4.92 0.02
N GLY A 63 -8.77 6.23 0.03
CA GLY A 63 -9.84 6.81 -0.77
C GLY A 63 -9.65 6.71 -2.28
N PHE A 64 -8.43 6.94 -2.79
CA PHE A 64 -8.15 6.77 -4.21
C PHE A 64 -8.15 5.31 -4.63
N SER A 65 -7.71 4.40 -3.76
CA SER A 65 -7.77 2.96 -3.97
C SER A 65 -9.21 2.49 -4.15
N VAL A 66 -10.13 2.98 -3.31
CA VAL A 66 -11.58 2.73 -3.46
C VAL A 66 -12.10 3.29 -4.78
N ARG A 67 -11.61 4.45 -5.22
CA ARG A 67 -12.06 5.10 -6.45
C ARG A 67 -11.55 4.43 -7.73
N TYR A 68 -10.28 4.07 -7.77
CA TYR A 68 -9.61 3.55 -8.97
C TYR A 68 -9.65 2.02 -9.07
N ALA A 69 -9.64 1.32 -7.94
CA ALA A 69 -9.55 -0.14 -7.89
C ALA A 69 -10.51 -0.76 -6.85
N PRO A 70 -11.82 -0.43 -6.86
CA PRO A 70 -12.77 -0.91 -5.85
C PRO A 70 -12.87 -2.44 -5.78
N ASP A 71 -12.69 -3.13 -6.90
CA ASP A 71 -12.68 -4.59 -6.97
C ASP A 71 -11.45 -5.20 -6.27
N ILE A 72 -10.30 -4.53 -6.35
CA ILE A 72 -9.07 -4.97 -5.66
C ILE A 72 -9.16 -4.66 -4.17
N VAL A 73 -9.71 -3.50 -3.79
CA VAL A 73 -10.01 -3.19 -2.39
C VAL A 73 -10.97 -4.22 -1.80
N GLN A 74 -12.03 -4.59 -2.52
CA GLN A 74 -12.96 -5.62 -2.05
C GLN A 74 -12.25 -6.96 -1.85
N LEU A 75 -11.47 -7.41 -2.84
CA LEU A 75 -10.68 -8.64 -2.76
C LEU A 75 -9.79 -8.66 -1.51
N VAL A 76 -8.99 -7.61 -1.30
CA VAL A 76 -8.03 -7.55 -0.19
C VAL A 76 -8.73 -7.54 1.17
N TRP A 77 -9.76 -6.71 1.35
CA TRP A 77 -10.49 -6.66 2.63
C TRP A 77 -11.34 -7.90 2.88
N GLU A 78 -11.81 -8.59 1.84
CA GLU A 78 -12.47 -9.90 1.98
C GLU A 78 -11.48 -10.97 2.43
N THR A 79 -10.29 -11.03 1.84
CA THR A 79 -9.24 -11.94 2.26
C THR A 79 -8.82 -11.67 3.71
N ALA A 80 -8.59 -10.40 4.10
CA ALA A 80 -8.26 -10.03 5.47
C ALA A 80 -9.30 -10.54 6.48
N ARG A 81 -10.59 -10.34 6.17
CA ARG A 81 -11.70 -10.79 7.01
C ARG A 81 -11.75 -12.31 7.14
N ASN A 82 -11.55 -13.04 6.04
CA ASN A 82 -11.58 -14.51 6.05
C ASN A 82 -10.43 -15.10 6.88
N LEU A 83 -9.30 -14.40 6.93
CA LEU A 83 -8.13 -14.76 7.73
C LEU A 83 -8.22 -14.25 9.18
N ASN A 84 -9.28 -13.55 9.55
CA ASN A 84 -9.46 -12.90 10.86
C ASN A 84 -8.35 -11.90 11.21
N ILE A 85 -7.80 -11.20 10.20
CA ILE A 85 -6.79 -10.15 10.40
C ILE A 85 -7.51 -8.85 10.78
N THR A 86 -7.22 -8.32 11.98
CA THR A 86 -7.96 -7.21 12.59
C THR A 86 -7.40 -5.82 12.28
N GLN A 87 -6.18 -5.74 11.75
CA GLN A 87 -5.51 -4.51 11.33
C GLN A 87 -6.25 -3.83 10.17
N PHE A 88 -6.89 -4.61 9.28
CA PHE A 88 -7.63 -4.09 8.12
C PHE A 88 -9.03 -3.63 8.52
N LYS A 89 -9.27 -2.32 8.50
CA LYS A 89 -10.52 -1.71 8.98
C LYS A 89 -11.55 -1.61 7.87
N ASN A 90 -12.79 -1.99 8.16
CA ASN A 90 -13.88 -1.94 7.17
C ASN A 90 -14.52 -0.54 7.09
N GLU A 91 -13.70 0.48 6.88
CA GLU A 91 -14.10 1.87 6.70
C GLU A 91 -13.26 2.52 5.60
N ILE A 92 -13.78 3.60 5.03
CA ILE A 92 -13.07 4.37 4.00
C ILE A 92 -12.25 5.44 4.71
N GLY A 93 -10.94 5.40 4.48
CA GLY A 93 -9.99 6.38 4.98
C GLY A 93 -9.84 7.60 4.07
N PRO A 94 -8.90 8.49 4.39
CA PRO A 94 -8.56 9.63 3.54
C PRO A 94 -8.04 9.24 2.14
N GLU A 95 -8.08 10.20 1.22
CA GLU A 95 -7.39 10.13 -0.08
C GLU A 95 -5.93 10.56 0.10
N VAL A 96 -4.96 9.75 -0.36
CA VAL A 96 -3.51 10.02 -0.24
C VAL A 96 -2.84 10.09 -1.60
N ILE A 97 -2.06 11.14 -1.82
CA ILE A 97 -1.17 11.21 -2.97
C ILE A 97 0.03 10.30 -2.69
N ASP A 98 0.08 9.15 -3.35
CA ASP A 98 1.14 8.14 -3.15
C ASP A 98 1.39 7.37 -4.47
N ASP A 99 2.40 6.50 -4.50
CA ASP A 99 2.97 5.84 -5.67
C ASP A 99 1.96 4.97 -6.45
N HIS A 100 0.85 4.59 -5.83
CA HIS A 100 -0.24 3.90 -6.51
C HIS A 100 -0.96 4.79 -7.54
N LEU A 101 -0.96 6.12 -7.38
CA LEU A 101 -1.66 7.04 -8.28
C LEU A 101 -1.08 7.06 -9.69
N PRO A 102 0.24 7.25 -9.91
CA PRO A 102 0.81 7.20 -11.26
C PRO A 102 0.54 5.87 -11.99
N LEU A 103 0.45 4.76 -11.25
CA LEU A 103 0.13 3.45 -11.81
C LEU A 103 -1.35 3.39 -12.25
N ASN A 104 -2.26 3.89 -11.43
CA ASN A 104 -3.67 3.98 -11.76
C ASN A 104 -3.92 4.90 -12.98
N GLU A 105 -3.20 6.02 -13.09
CA GLU A 105 -3.29 6.95 -14.24
C GLU A 105 -2.92 6.31 -15.58
N VAL A 106 -2.06 5.28 -15.57
CA VAL A 106 -1.68 4.52 -16.77
C VAL A 106 -2.45 3.19 -16.90
N GLY A 107 -3.51 3.02 -16.12
CA GLY A 107 -4.46 1.91 -16.21
C GLY A 107 -4.09 0.64 -15.42
N ILE A 108 -3.07 0.69 -14.55
CA ILE A 108 -2.74 -0.43 -13.65
C ILE A 108 -3.48 -0.21 -12.33
N LYS A 109 -4.53 -0.98 -12.09
CA LYS A 109 -5.30 -0.95 -10.83
C LYS A 109 -4.39 -1.24 -9.66
N THR A 110 -4.09 -0.23 -8.84
CA THR A 110 -3.16 -0.37 -7.71
C THR A 110 -3.80 0.24 -6.47
N ILE A 111 -3.84 -0.52 -5.38
CA ILE A 111 -4.33 -0.04 -4.08
C ILE A 111 -3.17 0.33 -3.17
N ASN A 112 -3.41 1.18 -2.18
CA ASN A 112 -2.47 1.52 -1.13
C ASN A 112 -2.90 0.90 0.22
N LEU A 113 -1.99 0.16 0.84
CA LEU A 113 -2.12 -0.28 2.23
C LEU A 113 -1.26 0.65 3.08
N ILE A 114 -1.93 1.55 3.80
CA ILE A 114 -1.29 2.63 4.55
C ILE A 114 -1.98 2.88 5.89
N ASP A 115 -1.17 3.16 6.92
CA ASP A 115 -1.62 3.66 8.21
C ASP A 115 -1.59 5.20 8.23
N PHE A 116 -2.72 5.81 8.58
CA PHE A 116 -2.88 7.27 8.60
C PHE A 116 -2.57 7.90 9.95
N ASN A 117 -2.55 7.10 11.00
CA ASN A 117 -2.48 7.54 12.38
C ASN A 117 -1.14 7.26 13.02
N TYR A 118 -0.38 6.26 12.56
CA TYR A 118 0.97 5.88 13.04
C TYR A 118 1.57 6.75 14.18
N PRO A 119 1.27 6.43 15.45
CA PRO A 119 0.38 5.37 15.93
C PRO A 119 -1.09 5.80 16.12
N ASP A 120 -1.34 7.06 16.50
CA ASP A 120 -2.68 7.53 16.81
C ASP A 120 -2.98 8.95 16.27
N ALA A 121 -4.25 9.35 16.29
CA ALA A 121 -4.68 10.64 15.74
C ALA A 121 -4.08 11.88 16.45
N THR A 122 -3.48 11.71 17.64
CA THR A 122 -2.91 12.76 18.50
C THR A 122 -1.39 12.73 18.59
N HIS A 123 -0.76 11.60 18.32
CA HIS A 123 0.69 11.42 18.28
C HIS A 123 1.07 10.72 16.98
N ARG A 124 1.90 11.36 16.15
CA ARG A 124 2.34 10.80 14.87
C ARG A 124 3.86 10.76 14.78
N TYR A 125 4.41 9.60 14.44
CA TYR A 125 5.85 9.42 14.21
C TYR A 125 6.28 9.76 12.79
N TRP A 126 5.37 9.70 11.82
CA TRP A 126 5.63 10.05 10.42
C TRP A 126 6.31 11.43 10.28
N HIS A 127 7.39 11.48 9.50
CA HIS A 127 8.23 12.67 9.29
C HIS A 127 8.84 13.26 10.57
N THR A 128 9.06 12.43 11.59
CA THR A 128 9.77 12.81 12.82
C THR A 128 11.03 11.97 13.01
N LEU A 129 11.88 12.36 13.98
CA LEU A 129 13.04 11.55 14.36
C LEU A 129 12.65 10.31 15.19
N ASP A 130 11.38 10.19 15.58
CA ASP A 130 10.85 9.08 16.36
C ASP A 130 10.33 7.94 15.47
N ASP A 131 10.36 8.09 14.13
CA ASP A 131 10.11 7.01 13.19
C ASP A 131 11.31 6.05 13.15
N THR A 132 11.33 5.17 14.13
CA THR A 132 12.43 4.24 14.39
C THR A 132 11.90 2.80 14.53
N PRO A 133 12.73 1.77 14.27
CA PRO A 133 12.27 0.37 14.27
C PRO A 133 11.63 -0.14 15.57
N ASP A 134 11.83 0.51 16.71
CA ASP A 134 11.17 0.16 17.97
C ASP A 134 9.67 0.53 18.00
N LYS A 135 9.18 1.26 16.98
CA LYS A 135 7.75 1.51 16.75
C LYS A 135 7.10 0.44 15.89
N CYS A 136 7.90 -0.46 15.31
CA CYS A 136 7.38 -1.52 14.46
C CYS A 136 7.03 -2.78 15.26
N SER A 137 6.02 -3.53 14.80
CA SER A 137 5.63 -4.82 15.37
C SER A 137 5.83 -5.98 14.38
N PRO A 138 6.44 -7.10 14.82
CA PRO A 138 6.44 -8.34 14.05
C PRO A 138 5.04 -8.84 13.71
N GLU A 139 4.07 -8.69 14.61
CA GLU A 139 2.67 -9.10 14.43
C GLU A 139 1.99 -8.29 13.31
N SER A 140 2.25 -6.98 13.21
CA SER A 140 1.77 -6.12 12.14
C SER A 140 2.35 -6.51 10.78
N LEU A 141 3.67 -6.71 10.72
CA LEU A 141 4.35 -7.18 9.50
C LEU A 141 3.88 -8.58 9.09
N GLU A 142 3.63 -9.48 10.06
CA GLU A 142 3.09 -10.81 9.81
C GLU A 142 1.67 -10.74 9.24
N ALA A 143 0.80 -9.89 9.80
CA ALA A 143 -0.57 -9.71 9.31
C ALA A 143 -0.59 -9.33 7.82
N VAL A 144 0.20 -8.33 7.43
CA VAL A 144 0.31 -7.90 6.03
C VAL A 144 0.95 -8.99 5.17
N GLY A 145 2.02 -9.63 5.64
CA GLY A 145 2.70 -10.71 4.93
C GLY A 145 1.79 -11.93 4.66
N VAL A 146 1.04 -12.38 5.67
CA VAL A 146 0.09 -13.50 5.57
C VAL A 146 -1.00 -13.18 4.56
N LEU A 147 -1.55 -11.96 4.59
CA LEU A 147 -2.53 -11.52 3.61
C LEU A 147 -1.98 -11.59 2.18
N LEU A 148 -0.81 -10.99 1.93
CA LEU A 148 -0.19 -10.97 0.61
C LEU A 148 0.12 -12.39 0.10
N LEU A 149 0.60 -13.28 0.97
CA LEU A 149 0.85 -14.67 0.62
C LEU A 149 -0.44 -15.39 0.22
N ASN A 150 -1.55 -15.17 0.93
CA ASN A 150 -2.85 -15.75 0.57
C ASN A 150 -3.35 -15.24 -0.78
N LEU A 151 -3.12 -13.97 -1.11
CA LEU A 151 -3.47 -13.40 -2.41
C LEU A 151 -2.62 -14.00 -3.53
N ILE A 152 -1.30 -14.08 -3.33
CA ILE A 152 -0.33 -14.59 -4.32
C ILE A 152 -0.54 -16.08 -4.59
N TYR A 153 -0.74 -16.88 -3.54
CA TYR A 153 -0.94 -18.32 -3.65
C TYR A 153 -2.39 -18.73 -3.87
N ARG A 154 -3.32 -17.77 -3.88
CA ARG A 154 -4.77 -17.98 -4.02
C ARG A 154 -5.33 -18.99 -3.01
N GLN A 155 -4.98 -18.80 -1.74
CA GLN A 155 -5.35 -19.68 -0.62
C GLN A 155 -6.58 -19.18 0.15
N TYR A 156 -7.64 -18.83 -0.56
CA TYR A 156 -8.89 -18.32 0.02
C TYR A 156 -10.11 -19.15 -0.39
#